data_AF-A0A938REA3-F1
#
_entry.id   AF-A0A938REA3-F1
#
_cell.length_a   1.000
_cell.length_b   1.000
_cell.length_c   1.000
_cell.angle_alpha   90.00
_cell.angle_beta   90.00
_cell.angle_gamma   90.00
#
_symmetry.space_group_name_H-M   'P 1'
#
loop_
_entity.id
_entity.type
_entity.pdbx_description
1 polymer ?
#
loop_
_entity_poly.entity_id
_entity_poly.type
_entity_poly.pdbx_seq_one_letter_code
_entity_poly.pdbx_strand_id
1 'polypeptide(L)'
;MPSKTIINHLRAAVGEKNVYHENEDLLVYGYDATPEIRGLPDVAVFPETVEGLKAALSVCRNEGMTVTPRGAATGLSGGSTPIAGGMVLALTRMNRILEIDEENLTATAQSGVITVDLFNAAAARGLFYPPDPGSQNVSTLGGNVAENAGGLRGLKYGVTRNYVMALSGLLYDGTEFQTGGKCVKDVAGYSLRDLLVGSEGTLGIITEVTVRLISPPQDKRTLLAYFHDIRTAGEAVSKIIAARIIPATLEIMDRMTINCVEDYMKIGLPREMAALLLIEVDGHPAVVAEEAEGVRRIL
;
A
#
# COMPACT_ATOMS: atom_id res chain seq x y z
N MET A 1 -10.09 28.94 7.12
CA MET A 1 -8.81 29.61 7.45
C MET A 1 -8.61 29.56 8.95
N PRO A 2 -7.63 28.77 9.42
CA PRO A 2 -7.35 28.62 10.84
C PRO A 2 -6.86 29.95 11.42
N SER A 3 -7.13 30.18 12.71
CA SER A 3 -6.63 31.40 13.37
C SER A 3 -5.09 31.38 13.40
N LYS A 4 -4.46 32.56 13.40
CA LYS A 4 -2.99 32.67 13.55
C LYS A 4 -2.47 31.95 14.80
N THR A 5 -3.31 31.85 15.84
CA THR A 5 -3.02 31.12 17.07
C THR A 5 -2.86 29.63 16.83
N ILE A 6 -3.73 29.00 16.02
CA ILE A 6 -3.67 27.56 15.70
C ILE A 6 -2.38 27.25 14.95
N ILE A 7 -2.03 28.04 13.94
CA ILE A 7 -0.80 27.86 13.17
C ILE A 7 0.42 27.96 14.09
N ASN A 8 0.46 28.92 15.01
CA ASN A 8 1.57 29.05 15.97
C ASN A 8 1.67 27.85 16.90
N HIS A 9 0.55 27.30 17.39
CA HIS A 9 0.53 26.09 18.21
C HIS A 9 1.04 24.86 17.44
N LEU A 10 0.61 24.69 16.18
CA LEU A 10 1.09 23.60 15.33
C LEU A 10 2.59 23.74 15.03
N ARG A 11 3.07 24.96 14.75
CA ARG A 11 4.50 25.22 14.53
C ARG A 11 5.33 24.97 15.78
N ALA A 12 4.81 25.26 16.96
CA ALA A 12 5.47 24.91 18.22
C ALA A 12 5.51 23.39 18.43
N ALA A 13 4.47 22.66 17.99
CA ALA A 13 4.38 21.21 18.15
C ALA A 13 5.29 20.42 17.20
N VAL A 14 5.34 20.79 15.92
CA VAL A 14 6.07 20.01 14.90
C VAL A 14 7.20 20.78 14.22
N GLY A 15 7.39 22.07 14.52
CA GLY A 15 8.35 22.94 13.85
C GLY A 15 7.76 23.69 12.66
N GLU A 16 8.31 24.87 12.36
CA GLU A 16 7.77 25.76 11.33
C GLU A 16 7.76 25.15 9.92
N LYS A 17 8.83 24.44 9.56
CA LYS A 17 9.00 23.76 8.26
C LYS A 17 8.03 22.58 8.03
N ASN A 18 7.21 22.25 9.04
CA ASN A 18 6.32 21.09 9.06
C ASN A 18 4.83 21.52 9.01
N VAL A 19 4.53 22.81 8.87
CA VAL A 19 3.15 23.34 8.87
C VAL A 19 2.93 24.23 7.65
N TYR A 20 2.05 23.77 6.76
CA TYR A 20 1.64 24.48 5.54
C TYR A 20 0.21 24.99 5.71
N HIS A 21 -0.02 26.25 5.35
CA HIS A 21 -1.31 26.93 5.57
C HIS A 21 -1.62 28.00 4.51
N GLU A 22 -0.68 28.30 3.62
CA GLU A 22 -0.94 29.18 2.47
C GLU A 22 -1.80 28.46 1.43
N ASN A 23 -2.68 29.19 0.74
CA ASN A 23 -3.65 28.59 -0.18
C ASN A 23 -2.97 27.74 -1.26
N GLU A 24 -1.86 28.22 -1.81
CA GLU A 24 -1.11 27.55 -2.87
C GLU A 24 -0.53 26.21 -2.42
N ASP A 25 -0.07 26.12 -1.17
CA ASP A 25 0.43 24.88 -0.58
C ASP A 25 -0.73 23.89 -0.32
N LEU A 26 -1.88 24.38 0.11
CA LEU A 26 -3.01 23.53 0.51
C LEU A 26 -3.70 22.85 -0.69
N LEU A 27 -3.62 23.43 -1.89
CA LEU A 27 -4.22 22.87 -3.10
C LEU A 27 -3.70 21.46 -3.42
N VAL A 28 -2.41 21.19 -3.21
CA VAL A 28 -1.81 19.87 -3.50
C VAL A 28 -2.13 18.81 -2.44
N TYR A 29 -2.65 19.22 -1.29
CA TYR A 29 -3.14 18.32 -0.23
C TYR A 29 -4.64 18.13 -0.27
N GLY A 30 -5.32 18.74 -1.25
CA GLY A 30 -6.76 18.70 -1.38
C GLY A 30 -7.33 17.62 -2.28
N TYR A 31 -6.51 16.69 -2.77
CA TYR A 31 -6.93 15.59 -3.62
C TYR A 31 -6.02 14.38 -3.46
N ASP A 32 -6.48 13.20 -3.85
CA ASP A 32 -5.66 12.02 -4.12
C ASP A 32 -5.83 11.58 -5.58
N ALA A 33 -5.47 10.35 -5.94
CA ALA A 33 -5.57 9.90 -7.33
C ALA A 33 -7.02 9.73 -7.80
N THR A 34 -8.02 9.90 -6.93
CA THR A 34 -9.44 9.77 -7.27
C THR A 34 -9.89 10.94 -8.16
N PRO A 35 -10.42 10.68 -9.37
CA PRO A 35 -10.90 11.72 -10.25
C PRO A 35 -12.03 12.54 -9.61
N GLU A 36 -12.04 13.85 -9.88
CA GLU A 36 -13.13 14.78 -9.54
C GLU A 36 -13.43 15.00 -8.04
N ILE A 37 -12.83 14.22 -7.14
CA ILE A 37 -12.95 14.42 -5.68
C ILE A 37 -11.86 15.37 -5.21
N ARG A 38 -12.26 16.49 -4.61
CA ARG A 38 -11.36 17.49 -4.02
C ARG A 38 -11.97 18.09 -2.76
N GLY A 39 -11.12 18.47 -1.81
CA GLY A 39 -11.48 19.21 -0.61
C GLY A 39 -10.31 20.08 -0.19
N LEU A 40 -10.53 21.33 0.23
CA LEU A 40 -9.44 22.22 0.63
C LEU A 40 -9.22 22.08 2.14
N PRO A 41 -8.06 21.58 2.61
CA PRO A 41 -7.76 21.58 4.04
C PRO A 41 -7.55 22.99 4.56
N ASP A 42 -7.69 23.17 5.88
CA ASP A 42 -7.32 24.41 6.57
C ASP A 42 -5.82 24.49 6.86
N VAL A 43 -5.17 23.34 7.05
CA VAL A 43 -3.74 23.21 7.33
C VAL A 43 -3.23 21.82 6.93
N ALA A 44 -1.98 21.72 6.50
CA ALA A 44 -1.29 20.45 6.32
C ALA A 44 -0.08 20.36 7.26
N VAL A 45 0.01 19.26 8.00
CA VAL A 45 0.99 19.07 9.08
C VAL A 45 1.80 17.79 8.84
N PHE A 46 3.12 17.88 8.99
CA PHE A 46 4.08 16.82 8.69
C PHE A 46 4.91 16.46 9.92
N PRO A 47 4.39 15.65 10.86
CA PRO A 47 5.16 15.22 12.01
C PRO A 47 6.34 14.33 11.60
N GLU A 48 7.47 14.50 12.28
CA GLU A 48 8.68 13.66 12.11
C GLU A 48 8.80 12.63 13.27
N THR A 49 8.08 12.84 14.38
CA THR A 49 8.10 12.00 15.58
C THR A 49 6.69 11.74 16.12
N VAL A 50 6.56 10.71 16.96
CA VAL A 50 5.29 10.35 17.62
C VAL A 50 4.84 11.46 18.58
N GLU A 51 5.78 12.11 19.27
CA GLU A 51 5.49 13.23 20.18
C GLU A 51 4.95 14.44 19.43
N GLY A 52 5.57 14.78 18.28
CA GLY A 52 5.08 15.85 17.41
C GLY A 52 3.69 15.55 16.84
N LEU A 53 3.46 14.30 16.43
CA LEU A 53 2.15 13.82 15.98
C LEU A 53 1.09 13.97 17.08
N LYS A 54 1.39 13.49 18.30
CA LYS A 54 0.50 13.57 19.47
C LYS A 54 0.18 15.00 19.84
N ALA A 55 1.17 15.89 19.80
CA ALA A 55 0.98 17.32 20.05
C ALA A 55 0.10 17.97 18.97
N ALA A 56 0.31 17.65 17.68
CA ALA A 56 -0.53 18.15 16.59
C ALA A 56 -2.00 17.69 16.72
N LEU A 57 -2.24 16.44 17.08
CA LEU A 57 -3.59 15.92 17.37
C LEU A 57 -4.24 16.63 18.54
N SER A 58 -3.48 16.92 19.59
CA SER A 58 -4.00 17.70 20.73
C SER A 58 -4.43 19.10 20.32
N VAL A 59 -3.67 19.78 19.45
CA VAL A 59 -4.05 21.10 18.92
C VAL A 59 -5.35 21.00 18.12
N CYS A 60 -5.44 20.05 17.18
CA CYS A 60 -6.65 19.87 16.37
C CYS A 60 -7.88 19.57 17.22
N ARG A 61 -7.76 18.72 18.24
CA ARG A 61 -8.87 18.39 19.14
C ARG A 61 -9.34 19.59 19.94
N ASN A 62 -8.42 20.38 20.47
CA ASN A 62 -8.76 21.59 21.24
C ASN A 62 -9.50 22.63 20.40
N GLU A 63 -9.25 22.63 19.08
CA GLU A 63 -9.86 23.55 18.12
C GLU A 63 -11.08 22.94 17.40
N GLY A 64 -11.46 21.70 17.72
CA GLY A 64 -12.59 21.00 17.09
C GLY A 64 -12.39 20.69 15.60
N MET A 65 -11.15 20.60 15.13
CA MET A 65 -10.83 20.31 13.72
C MET A 65 -10.94 18.83 13.40
N THR A 66 -11.40 18.51 12.19
CA THR A 66 -11.28 17.16 11.62
C THR A 66 -9.84 16.87 11.22
N VAL A 67 -9.47 15.59 11.21
CA VAL A 67 -8.15 15.12 10.81
C VAL A 67 -8.29 14.10 9.70
N THR A 68 -7.54 14.31 8.62
CA THR A 68 -7.42 13.37 7.49
C THR A 68 -5.98 12.84 7.47
N PRO A 69 -5.74 11.61 7.95
CA PRO A 69 -4.44 10.96 7.82
C PRO A 69 -4.08 10.77 6.34
N ARG A 70 -2.82 11.03 5.98
CA ARG A 70 -2.39 11.01 4.59
C ARG A 70 -0.99 10.39 4.46
N GLY A 71 -0.89 9.39 3.59
CA GLY A 71 0.39 8.88 3.07
C GLY A 71 0.85 9.69 1.87
N ALA A 72 1.22 9.02 0.78
CA ALA A 72 1.56 9.66 -0.49
C ALA A 72 0.35 10.03 -1.37
N ALA A 73 -0.88 9.71 -0.92
CA ALA A 73 -2.14 10.02 -1.60
C ALA A 73 -2.27 9.43 -3.03
N THR A 74 -1.82 8.19 -3.19
CA THR A 74 -2.01 7.40 -4.42
C THR A 74 -3.32 6.61 -4.43
N GLY A 75 -4.15 6.75 -3.39
CA GLY A 75 -5.44 6.05 -3.25
C GLY A 75 -6.46 6.53 -4.29
N LEU A 76 -7.41 5.64 -4.60
CA LEU A 76 -8.48 5.85 -5.60
C LEU A 76 -9.89 5.82 -4.98
N SER A 77 -9.98 5.90 -3.65
CA SER A 77 -11.24 5.88 -2.87
C SER A 77 -11.69 7.28 -2.42
N GLY A 78 -10.81 8.28 -2.49
CA GLY A 78 -11.00 9.59 -1.88
C GLY A 78 -10.70 9.62 -0.38
N GLY A 79 -10.29 8.51 0.23
CA GLY A 79 -10.09 8.37 1.68
C GLY A 79 -9.05 9.33 2.27
N SER A 80 -8.09 9.79 1.45
CA SER A 80 -7.06 10.75 1.88
C SER A 80 -7.34 12.21 1.46
N THR A 81 -8.57 12.48 1.00
CA THR A 81 -9.04 13.81 0.61
C THR A 81 -9.80 14.50 1.76
N PRO A 82 -9.41 15.72 2.17
CA PRO A 82 -10.03 16.42 3.30
C PRO A 82 -11.35 17.11 2.91
N ILE A 83 -12.40 16.32 2.62
CA ILE A 83 -13.70 16.82 2.16
C ILE A 83 -14.39 17.79 3.15
N ALA A 84 -14.08 17.66 4.44
CA ALA A 84 -14.62 18.49 5.51
C ALA A 84 -13.67 19.65 5.92
N GLY A 85 -12.58 19.86 5.17
CA GLY A 85 -11.50 20.77 5.58
C GLY A 85 -10.70 20.21 6.76
N GLY A 86 -10.28 21.08 7.68
CA GLY A 86 -9.51 20.68 8.86
C GLY A 86 -8.03 20.40 8.55
N MET A 87 -7.43 19.49 9.32
CA MET A 87 -6.00 19.18 9.21
C MET A 87 -5.77 17.95 8.33
N VAL A 88 -5.00 18.13 7.25
CA VAL A 88 -4.31 17.00 6.62
C VAL A 88 -3.08 16.64 7.45
N LEU A 89 -2.99 15.38 7.85
CA LEU A 89 -1.91 14.87 8.67
C LEU A 89 -1.04 13.93 7.84
N ALA A 90 0.02 14.49 7.26
CA ALA A 90 0.86 13.79 6.30
C ALA A 90 2.04 13.07 7.00
N LEU A 91 2.02 11.74 6.94
CA LEU A 91 2.98 10.88 7.66
C LEU A 91 4.24 10.58 6.86
N THR A 92 4.40 11.17 5.67
CA THR A 92 5.49 10.89 4.72
C THR A 92 6.89 11.27 5.24
N ARG A 93 6.99 12.06 6.32
CA ARG A 93 8.28 12.36 6.98
C ARG A 93 8.67 11.35 8.06
N MET A 94 7.77 10.46 8.47
CA MET A 94 8.08 9.30 9.30
C MET A 94 8.47 8.14 8.38
N ASN A 95 9.66 8.20 7.78
CA ASN A 95 10.06 7.35 6.65
C ASN A 95 11.32 6.51 6.89
N ARG A 96 11.62 6.17 8.15
CA ARG A 96 12.77 5.32 8.47
C ARG A 96 12.38 3.84 8.53
N ILE A 97 13.17 3.00 7.90
CA ILE A 97 13.21 1.57 8.21
C ILE A 97 13.99 1.44 9.52
N LEU A 98 13.33 0.92 10.56
CA LEU A 98 13.87 0.88 11.91
C LEU A 98 14.68 -0.41 12.14
N GLU A 99 14.26 -1.50 11.52
CA GLU A 99 14.86 -2.82 11.72
C GLU A 99 14.57 -3.76 10.54
N ILE A 100 15.57 -4.57 10.17
CA ILE A 100 15.39 -5.80 9.37
C ILE A 100 16.02 -6.93 10.17
N ASP A 101 15.18 -7.85 10.63
CA ASP A 101 15.52 -8.96 11.50
C ASP A 101 15.60 -10.24 10.65
N GLU A 102 16.82 -10.59 10.26
CA GLU A 102 17.10 -11.74 9.37
C GLU A 102 16.84 -13.08 10.07
N GLU A 103 16.96 -13.13 11.40
CA GLU A 103 16.75 -14.35 12.17
C GLU A 103 15.26 -14.66 12.32
N ASN A 104 14.43 -13.64 12.56
CA ASN A 104 12.98 -13.79 12.70
C ASN A 104 12.20 -13.56 11.41
N LEU A 105 12.88 -13.19 10.31
CA LEU A 105 12.27 -12.85 9.02
C LEU A 105 11.20 -11.75 9.16
N THR A 106 11.55 -10.65 9.79
CA THR A 106 10.64 -9.49 9.95
C THR A 106 11.33 -8.18 9.60
N ALA A 107 10.54 -7.16 9.28
CA ALA A 107 11.02 -5.79 9.19
C ALA A 107 10.07 -4.85 9.91
N THR A 108 10.63 -3.87 10.63
CA THR A 108 9.89 -2.81 11.30
C THR A 108 10.23 -1.48 10.66
N ALA A 109 9.22 -0.73 10.26
CA ALA A 109 9.38 0.52 9.52
C ALA A 109 8.31 1.54 9.91
N GLN A 110 8.66 2.82 9.83
CA GLN A 110 7.72 3.90 10.01
C GLN A 110 6.71 3.95 8.84
N SER A 111 5.51 4.46 9.09
CA SER A 111 4.37 4.41 8.16
C SER A 111 4.54 5.21 6.88
N GLY A 112 5.47 6.17 6.85
CA GLY A 112 5.83 6.96 5.68
C GLY A 112 6.88 6.32 4.76
N VAL A 113 7.43 5.15 5.10
CA VAL A 113 8.37 4.42 4.21
C VAL A 113 7.68 4.07 2.90
N ILE A 114 8.32 4.36 1.77
CA ILE A 114 7.82 3.98 0.44
C ILE A 114 7.95 2.46 0.30
N THR A 115 6.92 1.84 -0.26
CA THR A 115 6.81 0.38 -0.38
C THR A 115 8.04 -0.23 -1.06
N VAL A 116 8.48 0.36 -2.17
CA VAL A 116 9.65 -0.12 -2.91
C VAL A 116 10.96 0.00 -2.13
N ASP A 117 11.08 0.97 -1.21
CA ASP A 117 12.28 1.13 -0.39
C ASP A 117 12.40 0.00 0.63
N LEU A 118 11.27 -0.40 1.25
CA LEU A 118 11.23 -1.57 2.12
C LEU A 118 11.55 -2.86 1.36
N PHE A 119 10.96 -3.01 0.17
CA PHE A 119 11.23 -4.15 -0.72
C PHE A 119 12.71 -4.26 -1.05
N ASN A 120 13.33 -3.17 -1.50
CA ASN A 120 14.75 -3.14 -1.88
C ASN A 120 15.66 -3.39 -0.67
N ALA A 121 15.33 -2.84 0.49
CA ALA A 121 16.10 -3.04 1.72
C ALA A 121 16.04 -4.50 2.21
N ALA A 122 14.87 -5.14 2.13
CA ALA A 122 14.73 -6.58 2.42
C ALA A 122 15.48 -7.44 1.39
N ALA A 123 15.37 -7.10 0.10
CA ALA A 123 16.05 -7.81 -1.00
C ALA A 123 17.58 -7.75 -0.85
N ALA A 124 18.13 -6.63 -0.40
CA ALA A 124 19.57 -6.49 -0.12
C ALA A 124 20.06 -7.42 1.00
N ARG A 125 19.16 -7.96 1.84
CA ARG A 125 19.44 -8.98 2.86
C ARG A 125 19.02 -10.39 2.43
N GLY A 126 18.71 -10.60 1.14
CA GLY A 126 18.25 -11.90 0.64
C GLY A 126 16.84 -12.28 1.10
N LEU A 127 16.05 -11.29 1.55
CA LEU A 127 14.67 -11.47 2.00
C LEU A 127 13.69 -10.84 1.00
N PHE A 128 12.42 -11.20 1.13
CA PHE A 128 11.38 -10.77 0.21
C PHE A 128 10.15 -10.28 0.96
N TYR A 129 9.71 -9.06 0.63
CA TYR A 129 8.40 -8.50 1.00
C TYR A 129 7.47 -8.60 -0.22
N PRO A 130 6.51 -9.53 -0.24
CA PRO A 130 5.74 -9.83 -1.45
C PRO A 130 4.72 -8.78 -1.92
N PRO A 131 3.96 -8.09 -1.04
CA PRO A 131 2.95 -7.13 -1.47
C PRO A 131 3.51 -6.09 -2.44
N ASP A 132 2.87 -5.97 -3.60
CA ASP A 132 3.34 -5.19 -4.74
C ASP A 132 2.22 -4.32 -5.35
N PRO A 133 1.63 -3.38 -4.59
CA PRO A 133 0.62 -2.49 -5.13
C PRO A 133 1.11 -1.78 -6.39
N GLY A 134 0.20 -1.52 -7.35
CA GLY A 134 0.57 -0.87 -8.61
C GLY A 134 1.28 0.49 -8.44
N SER A 135 1.03 1.14 -7.30
CA SER A 135 1.66 2.39 -6.88
C SER A 135 2.91 2.22 -6.00
N GLN A 136 3.49 1.03 -5.84
CA GLN A 136 4.57 0.72 -4.87
C GLN A 136 5.78 1.66 -4.91
N ASN A 137 6.05 2.30 -6.06
CA ASN A 137 7.12 3.29 -6.22
C ASN A 137 6.84 4.61 -5.49
N VAL A 138 5.61 4.82 -5.02
CA VAL A 138 5.15 6.07 -4.41
C VAL A 138 4.30 5.82 -3.15
N SER A 139 3.51 4.74 -3.09
CA SER A 139 2.67 4.45 -1.93
C SER A 139 3.50 4.14 -0.68
N THR A 140 3.02 4.63 0.45
CA THR A 140 3.67 4.43 1.75
C THR A 140 3.13 3.18 2.45
N LEU A 141 3.95 2.59 3.32
CA LEU A 141 3.60 1.38 4.07
C LEU A 141 2.33 1.57 4.91
N GLY A 142 2.18 2.72 5.58
CA GLY A 142 0.98 3.05 6.35
C GLY A 142 -0.27 3.15 5.48
N GLY A 143 -0.15 3.72 4.28
CA GLY A 143 -1.25 3.77 3.31
C GLY A 143 -1.65 2.37 2.85
N ASN A 144 -0.67 1.51 2.54
CA ASN A 144 -0.94 0.12 2.18
C ASN A 144 -1.66 -0.63 3.30
N VAL A 145 -1.31 -0.39 4.56
CA VAL A 145 -2.03 -0.99 5.70
C VAL A 145 -3.44 -0.44 5.82
N ALA A 146 -3.61 0.89 5.73
CA ALA A 146 -4.90 1.54 5.84
C ALA A 146 -5.89 1.09 4.75
N GLU A 147 -5.40 0.81 3.55
CA GLU A 147 -6.20 0.36 2.40
C GLU A 147 -6.21 -1.18 2.22
N ASN A 148 -5.49 -1.91 3.07
CA ASN A 148 -5.19 -3.34 2.88
C ASN A 148 -4.74 -3.66 1.43
N ALA A 149 -3.77 -2.91 0.93
CA ALA A 149 -3.40 -2.91 -0.48
C ALA A 149 -3.00 -4.32 -0.96
N GLY A 150 -3.55 -4.70 -2.11
CA GLY A 150 -3.13 -5.88 -2.87
C GLY A 150 -2.09 -5.52 -3.93
N GLY A 151 -2.00 -6.37 -4.95
CA GLY A 151 -1.07 -6.21 -6.07
C GLY A 151 -1.14 -7.42 -6.99
N LEU A 152 -0.29 -7.44 -8.02
CA LEU A 152 -0.27 -8.51 -9.03
C LEU A 152 0.07 -9.86 -8.40
N ARG A 153 0.87 -9.85 -7.32
CA ARG A 153 1.28 -11.04 -6.55
C ARG A 153 0.22 -11.55 -5.58
N GLY A 154 -0.90 -10.83 -5.45
CA GLY A 154 -1.94 -11.10 -4.47
C GLY A 154 -2.55 -12.50 -4.54
N LEU A 155 -2.61 -13.10 -5.74
CA LEU A 155 -3.15 -14.43 -5.93
C LEU A 155 -2.36 -15.51 -5.19
N LYS A 156 -1.03 -15.46 -5.26
CA LYS A 156 -0.14 -16.45 -4.63
C LYS A 156 0.24 -16.06 -3.21
N TYR A 157 0.53 -14.79 -2.99
CA TYR A 157 1.14 -14.29 -1.77
C TYR A 157 0.14 -13.64 -0.80
N GLY A 158 -1.06 -13.30 -1.27
CA GLY A 158 -2.01 -12.51 -0.50
C GLY A 158 -1.69 -11.02 -0.53
N VAL A 159 -2.41 -10.27 0.31
CA VAL A 159 -2.39 -8.80 0.35
C VAL A 159 -1.64 -8.30 1.58
N THR A 160 -1.55 -6.98 1.75
CA THR A 160 -0.83 -6.34 2.86
C THR A 160 -1.17 -6.95 4.23
N ARG A 161 -2.45 -7.20 4.54
CA ARG A 161 -2.90 -7.87 5.78
C ARG A 161 -2.17 -9.17 6.09
N ASN A 162 -1.86 -9.98 5.08
CA ASN A 162 -1.21 -11.28 5.26
C ASN A 162 0.23 -11.16 5.78
N TYR A 163 0.84 -9.97 5.64
CA TYR A 163 2.20 -9.70 6.04
C TYR A 163 2.30 -8.78 7.27
N VAL A 164 1.25 -8.05 7.66
CA VAL A 164 1.31 -7.22 8.88
C VAL A 164 1.35 -8.12 10.11
N MET A 165 2.38 -7.95 10.93
CA MET A 165 2.58 -8.67 12.19
C MET A 165 2.25 -7.81 13.41
N ALA A 166 2.63 -6.53 13.39
CA ALA A 166 2.34 -5.59 14.45
C ALA A 166 2.10 -4.17 13.91
N LEU A 167 1.34 -3.39 14.67
CA LEU A 167 1.07 -1.98 14.40
C LEU A 167 1.24 -1.16 15.67
N SER A 168 1.83 0.02 15.53
CA SER A 168 1.86 1.05 16.56
C SER A 168 1.31 2.35 15.99
N GLY A 169 0.70 3.16 16.86
CA GLY A 169 0.08 4.40 16.42
C GLY A 169 -0.63 5.16 17.53
N LEU A 170 -1.44 6.13 17.12
CA LEU A 170 -2.25 6.96 18.00
C LEU A 170 -3.73 6.85 17.64
N LEU A 171 -4.58 6.82 18.65
CA LEU A 171 -6.00 7.18 18.50
C LEU A 171 -6.13 8.71 18.42
N TYR A 172 -7.31 9.20 18.01
CA TYR A 172 -7.56 10.64 17.87
C TYR A 172 -7.43 11.42 19.19
N ASP A 173 -7.70 10.78 20.32
CA ASP A 173 -7.51 11.36 21.66
C ASP A 173 -6.02 11.44 22.07
N GLY A 174 -5.12 10.91 21.25
CA GLY A 174 -3.67 10.85 21.51
C GLY A 174 -3.26 9.64 22.35
N THR A 175 -4.17 8.70 22.64
CA THR A 175 -3.84 7.43 23.27
C THR A 175 -2.95 6.62 22.34
N GLU A 176 -1.78 6.20 22.84
CA GLU A 176 -0.88 5.32 22.11
C GLU A 176 -1.41 3.89 22.13
N PHE A 177 -1.35 3.22 20.98
CA PHE A 177 -1.68 1.81 20.89
C PHE A 177 -0.50 1.04 20.29
N GLN A 178 -0.38 -0.21 20.72
CA GLN A 178 0.43 -1.24 20.09
C GLN A 178 -0.39 -2.52 20.03
N THR A 179 -0.38 -3.19 18.88
CA THR A 179 -1.10 -4.45 18.69
C THR A 179 -0.31 -5.41 17.81
N GLY A 180 -0.43 -6.71 18.08
CA GLY A 180 0.36 -7.76 17.45
C GLY A 180 1.78 -7.83 18.01
N GLY A 181 2.66 -8.51 17.28
CA GLY A 181 4.06 -8.67 17.65
C GLY A 181 4.81 -9.50 16.62
N LYS A 182 6.12 -9.72 16.85
CA LYS A 182 6.95 -10.57 15.99
C LYS A 182 6.65 -12.07 16.11
N CYS A 183 5.76 -12.45 17.03
CA CYS A 183 5.36 -13.85 17.20
C CYS A 183 4.56 -14.33 15.98
N VAL A 184 5.01 -15.42 15.35
CA VAL A 184 4.29 -16.05 14.23
C VAL A 184 2.89 -16.52 14.67
N LYS A 185 2.79 -17.03 15.90
CA LYS A 185 1.53 -17.39 16.53
C LYS A 185 1.23 -16.41 17.65
N ASP A 186 0.30 -15.51 17.39
CA ASP A 186 -0.23 -14.58 18.37
C ASP A 186 -1.74 -14.81 18.52
N VAL A 187 -2.11 -15.45 19.63
CA VAL A 187 -3.50 -15.89 19.92
C VAL A 187 -3.97 -15.40 21.30
N ALA A 188 -3.29 -14.39 21.85
CA ALA A 188 -3.62 -13.81 23.14
C ALA A 188 -4.59 -12.64 22.97
N GLY A 189 -5.90 -12.91 23.07
CA GLY A 189 -6.94 -11.89 23.00
C GLY A 189 -7.45 -11.62 21.58
N TYR A 190 -7.95 -10.41 21.35
CA TYR A 190 -8.52 -10.00 20.07
C TYR A 190 -7.44 -9.52 19.09
N SER A 191 -7.62 -9.83 17.81
CA SER A 191 -6.73 -9.30 16.76
C SER A 191 -7.11 -7.85 16.41
N LEU A 192 -6.75 -6.91 17.28
CA LEU A 192 -6.96 -5.47 17.03
C LEU A 192 -6.15 -4.98 15.82
N ARG A 193 -5.00 -5.61 15.55
CA ARG A 193 -4.25 -5.43 14.30
C ARG A 193 -5.17 -5.58 13.10
N ASP A 194 -5.93 -6.67 13.03
CA ASP A 194 -6.79 -6.94 11.88
C ASP A 194 -7.96 -5.97 11.76
N LEU A 195 -8.42 -5.38 12.87
CA LEU A 195 -9.41 -4.31 12.84
C LEU A 195 -8.84 -3.02 12.24
N LEU A 196 -7.55 -2.73 12.46
CA LEU A 196 -6.89 -1.52 11.97
C LEU A 196 -6.44 -1.62 10.51
N VAL A 197 -6.06 -2.81 10.03
CA VAL A 197 -5.76 -3.02 8.61
C VAL A 197 -7.04 -2.86 7.80
N GLY A 198 -7.05 -2.01 6.77
CA GLY A 198 -8.24 -1.69 5.99
C GLY A 198 -9.18 -0.67 6.66
N SER A 199 -8.75 0.00 7.73
CA SER A 199 -9.58 1.01 8.42
C SER A 199 -9.60 2.39 7.74
N GLU A 200 -8.81 2.59 6.69
CA GLU A 200 -8.71 3.86 5.95
C GLU A 200 -8.36 5.06 6.86
N GLY A 201 -7.65 4.80 7.98
CA GLY A 201 -7.26 5.83 8.96
C GLY A 201 -8.40 6.31 9.88
N THR A 202 -9.60 5.72 9.78
CA THR A 202 -10.79 6.13 10.55
C THR A 202 -10.76 5.67 12.01
N LEU A 203 -10.00 4.60 12.31
CA LEU A 203 -9.92 4.01 13.65
C LEU A 203 -8.63 4.38 14.40
N GLY A 204 -7.62 4.89 13.70
CA GLY A 204 -6.32 5.22 14.28
C GLY A 204 -5.31 5.65 13.24
N ILE A 205 -4.27 6.32 13.73
CA ILE A 205 -3.17 6.85 12.92
C ILE A 205 -1.96 5.96 13.14
N ILE A 206 -1.63 5.17 12.11
CA ILE A 206 -0.53 4.21 12.15
C ILE A 206 0.80 4.94 11.97
N THR A 207 1.73 4.77 12.89
CA THR A 207 3.08 5.39 12.85
C THR A 207 4.17 4.39 12.52
N GLU A 208 3.98 3.13 12.86
CA GLU A 208 4.95 2.05 12.68
C GLU A 208 4.24 0.75 12.31
N VAL A 209 4.88 -0.02 11.43
CA VAL A 209 4.40 -1.31 10.94
C VAL A 209 5.53 -2.32 11.04
N THR A 210 5.26 -3.45 11.67
CA THR A 210 6.12 -4.64 11.56
C THR A 210 5.50 -5.59 10.57
N VAL A 211 6.27 -6.01 9.56
CA VAL A 211 5.85 -6.96 8.55
C VAL A 211 6.67 -8.24 8.60
N ARG A 212 6.06 -9.35 8.20
CA ARG A 212 6.72 -10.60 7.91
C ARG A 212 7.45 -10.49 6.58
N LEU A 213 8.63 -11.11 6.52
CA LEU A 213 9.40 -11.36 5.30
C LEU A 213 9.43 -12.86 5.01
N ILE A 214 9.72 -13.20 3.76
CA ILE A 214 9.90 -14.58 3.31
C ILE A 214 11.16 -14.72 2.47
N SER A 215 11.52 -15.95 2.13
CA SER A 215 12.57 -16.19 1.13
C SER A 215 12.09 -15.76 -0.27
N PRO A 216 12.96 -15.14 -1.08
CA PRO A 216 12.63 -14.83 -2.46
C PRO A 216 12.44 -16.12 -3.28
N PRO A 217 11.61 -16.08 -4.34
CA PRO A 217 11.55 -17.17 -5.31
C PRO A 217 12.93 -17.37 -5.97
N GLN A 218 13.30 -18.63 -6.21
CA GLN A 218 14.60 -18.99 -6.78
C GLN A 218 14.61 -18.96 -8.32
N ASP A 219 13.44 -19.14 -8.92
CA ASP A 219 13.21 -19.08 -10.37
C ASP A 219 11.84 -18.45 -10.65
N LYS A 220 11.66 -17.97 -11.88
CA LYS A 220 10.38 -17.51 -12.40
C LYS A 220 10.27 -17.67 -13.90
N ARG A 221 9.06 -17.91 -14.40
CA ARG A 221 8.75 -17.99 -15.84
C ARG A 221 7.49 -17.21 -16.15
N THR A 222 7.61 -16.33 -17.14
CA THR A 222 6.50 -15.54 -17.66
C THR A 222 6.02 -16.13 -18.98
N LEU A 223 4.70 -16.26 -19.14
CA LEU A 223 4.03 -16.69 -20.37
C LEU A 223 3.05 -15.61 -20.81
N LEU A 224 2.99 -15.39 -22.12
CA LEU A 224 1.97 -14.58 -22.77
C LEU A 224 1.13 -15.48 -23.65
N ALA A 225 -0.19 -15.42 -23.48
CA ALA A 225 -1.14 -16.17 -24.27
C ALA A 225 -2.16 -15.23 -24.91
N TYR A 226 -2.40 -15.41 -26.21
CA TYR A 226 -3.29 -14.57 -26.99
C TYR A 226 -4.52 -15.35 -27.42
N PHE A 227 -5.69 -14.74 -27.27
CA PHE A 227 -6.96 -15.39 -27.55
C PHE A 227 -7.77 -14.57 -28.55
N HIS A 228 -8.36 -15.24 -29.53
CA HIS A 228 -9.33 -14.65 -30.45
C HIS A 228 -10.74 -14.52 -29.85
N ASP A 229 -10.97 -15.08 -28.66
CA ASP A 229 -12.24 -14.97 -27.91
C ASP A 229 -11.96 -14.82 -26.40
N ILE A 230 -12.60 -13.81 -25.78
CA ILE A 230 -12.38 -13.48 -24.36
C ILE A 230 -12.94 -14.53 -23.40
N ARG A 231 -14.00 -15.27 -23.79
CA ARG A 231 -14.56 -16.34 -22.96
C ARG A 231 -13.57 -17.48 -22.84
N THR A 232 -12.92 -17.84 -23.95
CA THR A 232 -11.85 -18.85 -23.98
C THR A 232 -10.69 -18.47 -23.06
N ALA A 233 -10.29 -17.20 -23.01
CA ALA A 233 -9.28 -16.72 -22.06
C ALA A 233 -9.73 -16.89 -20.60
N GLY A 234 -10.97 -16.52 -20.26
CA GLY A 234 -11.53 -16.72 -18.92
C GLY A 234 -11.65 -18.19 -18.50
N GLU A 235 -11.98 -19.08 -19.44
CA GLU A 235 -11.96 -20.53 -19.22
C GLU A 235 -10.55 -21.04 -18.96
N ALA A 236 -9.54 -20.52 -19.67
CA ALA A 236 -8.15 -20.89 -19.44
C ALA A 236 -7.70 -20.52 -18.01
N VAL A 237 -8.03 -19.31 -17.54
CA VAL A 237 -7.81 -18.89 -16.15
C VAL A 237 -8.43 -19.90 -15.17
N SER A 238 -9.70 -20.26 -15.38
CA SER A 238 -10.40 -21.22 -14.52
C SER A 238 -9.75 -22.60 -14.54
N LYS A 239 -9.30 -23.08 -15.71
CA LYS A 239 -8.62 -24.38 -15.87
C LYS A 239 -7.25 -24.40 -15.20
N ILE A 240 -6.48 -23.31 -15.27
CA ILE A 240 -5.19 -23.16 -14.57
C ILE A 240 -5.38 -23.35 -13.06
N ILE A 241 -6.33 -22.63 -12.46
CA ILE A 241 -6.63 -22.75 -11.04
C ILE A 241 -7.19 -24.14 -10.70
N ALA A 242 -8.08 -24.71 -11.52
CA ALA A 242 -8.60 -26.06 -11.34
C ALA A 242 -7.51 -27.16 -11.41
N ALA A 243 -6.43 -26.89 -12.14
CA ALA A 243 -5.23 -27.73 -12.18
C ALA A 243 -4.34 -27.58 -10.93
N ARG A 244 -4.74 -26.77 -9.95
CA ARG A 244 -3.99 -26.43 -8.71
C ARG A 244 -2.67 -25.72 -8.97
N ILE A 245 -2.56 -25.06 -10.12
CA ILE A 245 -1.46 -24.14 -10.40
C ILE A 245 -1.90 -22.77 -9.90
N ILE A 246 -1.14 -22.18 -8.98
CA ILE A 246 -1.41 -20.86 -8.43
C ILE A 246 -0.29 -19.92 -8.89
N PRO A 247 -0.44 -19.26 -10.05
CA PRO A 247 0.55 -18.32 -10.55
C PRO A 247 0.79 -17.17 -9.57
N ALA A 248 2.01 -16.67 -9.55
CA ALA A 248 2.33 -15.40 -8.91
C ALA A 248 1.61 -14.24 -9.59
N THR A 249 1.38 -14.31 -10.91
CA THR A 249 0.60 -13.31 -11.65
C THR A 249 -0.28 -14.01 -12.68
N LEU A 250 -1.53 -13.56 -12.82
CA LEU A 250 -2.49 -14.08 -13.78
C LEU A 250 -3.44 -12.96 -14.20
N GLU A 251 -2.93 -12.06 -15.05
CA GLU A 251 -3.63 -10.86 -15.49
C GLU A 251 -4.26 -11.03 -16.88
N ILE A 252 -5.43 -10.43 -17.07
CA ILE A 252 -6.14 -10.41 -18.36
C ILE A 252 -6.27 -8.99 -18.88
N MET A 253 -5.91 -8.79 -20.14
CA MET A 253 -6.20 -7.57 -20.88
C MET A 253 -7.17 -7.89 -22.01
N ASP A 254 -8.30 -7.20 -22.07
CA ASP A 254 -9.22 -7.30 -23.19
C ASP A 254 -8.73 -6.50 -24.40
N ARG A 255 -9.38 -6.66 -25.55
CA ARG A 255 -9.03 -5.93 -26.79
C ARG A 255 -8.98 -4.42 -26.57
N MET A 256 -9.91 -3.84 -25.81
CA MET A 256 -9.93 -2.39 -25.57
C MET A 256 -8.67 -1.96 -24.83
N THR A 257 -8.34 -2.65 -23.74
CA THR A 257 -7.16 -2.38 -22.92
C THR A 257 -5.87 -2.59 -23.72
N ILE A 258 -5.77 -3.67 -24.51
CA ILE A 258 -4.64 -3.93 -25.42
C ILE A 258 -4.41 -2.74 -26.35
N ASN A 259 -5.47 -2.27 -27.02
CA ASN A 259 -5.36 -1.17 -27.98
C ASN A 259 -5.02 0.16 -27.27
N CYS A 260 -5.62 0.43 -26.12
CA CYS A 260 -5.33 1.63 -25.32
C CYS A 260 -3.86 1.68 -24.88
N VAL A 261 -3.35 0.56 -24.35
CA VAL A 261 -1.94 0.45 -23.95
C VAL A 261 -1.02 0.58 -25.15
N GLU A 262 -1.35 -0.05 -26.28
CA GLU A 262 -0.52 0.02 -27.49
C GLU A 262 -0.50 1.43 -28.10
N ASP A 263 -1.62 2.16 -28.08
CA ASP A 263 -1.69 3.54 -28.58
C ASP A 263 -0.78 4.49 -27.78
N TYR A 264 -0.67 4.25 -26.46
CA TYR A 264 0.17 5.05 -25.58
C TYR A 264 1.63 4.57 -25.56
N MET A 265 1.87 3.29 -25.27
CA MET A 265 3.20 2.73 -25.01
C MET A 265 3.94 2.24 -26.27
N LYS A 266 3.22 1.83 -27.33
CA LYS A 266 3.77 1.33 -28.60
C LYS A 266 4.81 0.22 -28.44
N ILE A 267 4.45 -0.81 -27.68
CA ILE A 267 5.34 -1.93 -27.31
C ILE A 267 5.13 -3.17 -28.18
N GLY A 268 4.26 -3.09 -29.20
CA GLY A 268 4.00 -4.18 -30.15
C GLY A 268 2.96 -5.19 -29.65
N LEU A 269 1.96 -4.76 -28.88
CA LEU A 269 0.86 -5.66 -28.50
C LEU A 269 -0.02 -6.04 -29.70
N PRO A 270 -0.53 -7.28 -29.78
CA PRO A 270 -1.34 -7.74 -30.91
C PRO A 270 -2.77 -7.20 -30.83
N ARG A 271 -3.01 -6.11 -31.57
CA ARG A 271 -4.23 -5.29 -31.53
C ARG A 271 -5.50 -6.03 -31.98
N GLU A 272 -5.33 -7.08 -32.78
CA GLU A 272 -6.39 -7.91 -33.32
C GLU A 272 -6.95 -8.94 -32.32
N MET A 273 -6.20 -9.24 -31.26
CA MET A 273 -6.59 -10.24 -30.27
C MET A 273 -7.78 -9.76 -29.45
N ALA A 274 -8.63 -10.71 -29.03
CA ALA A 274 -9.77 -10.41 -28.16
C ALA A 274 -9.32 -10.30 -26.70
N ALA A 275 -8.31 -11.08 -26.31
CA ALA A 275 -7.70 -11.01 -24.98
C ALA A 275 -6.24 -11.45 -25.01
N LEU A 276 -5.50 -10.98 -24.01
CA LEU A 276 -4.14 -11.36 -23.67
C LEU A 276 -4.12 -11.81 -22.21
N LEU A 277 -3.51 -12.97 -21.92
CA LEU A 277 -3.20 -13.39 -20.56
C LEU A 277 -1.71 -13.24 -20.30
N LEU A 278 -1.35 -12.52 -19.24
CA LEU A 278 -0.01 -12.43 -18.69
C LEU A 278 0.07 -13.33 -17.46
N ILE A 279 0.90 -14.35 -17.54
CA ILE A 279 1.00 -15.40 -16.52
C ILE A 279 2.45 -15.45 -16.02
N GLU A 280 2.66 -15.38 -14.72
CA GLU A 280 3.97 -15.62 -14.12
C GLU A 280 3.85 -16.71 -13.04
N VAL A 281 4.67 -17.74 -13.16
CA VAL A 281 4.89 -18.74 -12.11
C VAL A 281 6.28 -18.53 -11.53
N ASP A 282 6.41 -18.59 -10.21
CA ASP A 282 7.66 -18.38 -9.50
C ASP A 282 7.85 -19.41 -8.36
N GLY A 283 9.06 -19.50 -7.80
CA GLY A 283 9.34 -20.38 -6.67
C GLY A 283 10.57 -21.24 -6.88
N HIS A 284 10.51 -22.50 -6.47
CA HIS A 284 11.62 -23.45 -6.65
C HIS A 284 11.73 -23.85 -8.14
N PRO A 285 12.94 -23.99 -8.73
CA PRO A 285 13.11 -24.21 -10.17
C PRO A 285 12.32 -25.42 -10.72
N ALA A 286 12.25 -26.51 -9.94
CA ALA A 286 11.48 -27.69 -10.32
C ALA A 286 9.96 -27.41 -10.40
N VAL A 287 9.42 -26.66 -9.43
CA VAL A 287 8.00 -26.28 -9.38
C VAL A 287 7.68 -25.33 -10.54
N VAL A 288 8.51 -24.32 -10.75
CA VAL A 288 8.36 -23.36 -11.85
C VAL A 288 8.38 -24.07 -13.20
N ALA A 289 9.25 -25.06 -13.39
CA ALA A 289 9.29 -25.85 -14.62
C ALA A 289 8.02 -26.68 -14.84
N GLU A 290 7.54 -27.36 -13.78
CA GLU A 290 6.33 -28.17 -13.82
C GLU A 290 5.07 -27.32 -14.06
N GLU A 291 4.91 -26.24 -13.31
CA GLU A 291 3.76 -25.33 -13.41
C GLU A 291 3.72 -24.63 -14.77
N ALA A 292 4.86 -24.15 -15.29
CA ALA A 292 4.91 -23.53 -16.61
C ALA A 292 4.49 -24.51 -17.72
N GLU A 293 4.90 -25.78 -17.63
CA GLU A 293 4.48 -26.81 -18.59
C GLU A 293 3.01 -27.22 -18.38
N GLY A 294 2.52 -27.20 -17.14
CA GLY A 294 1.09 -27.34 -16.83
C GLY A 294 0.26 -26.24 -17.49
N VAL A 295 0.67 -24.98 -17.36
CA VAL A 295 0.03 -23.83 -18.00
C VAL A 295 0.04 -24.00 -19.52
N ARG A 296 1.18 -24.36 -20.14
CA ARG A 296 1.27 -24.57 -21.60
C ARG A 296 0.34 -25.64 -22.14
N ARG A 297 0.02 -26.67 -21.36
CA ARG A 297 -0.92 -27.73 -21.77
C ARG A 297 -2.39 -27.29 -21.70
N ILE A 298 -2.68 -26.25 -20.92
CA ILE A 298 -4.03 -25.71 -20.72
C ILE A 298 -4.37 -24.65 -21.78
N LEU A 299 -3.38 -23.84 -22.13
CA LEU A 299 -3.45 -22.82 -23.18
C LEU A 299 -3.55 -23.46 -24.57
#